data_AF-A0A520DMP8-F1
#
_entry.id   AF-A0A520DMP8-F1
#
_cell.length_a   1.000
_cell.length_b   1.000
_cell.length_c   1.000
_cell.angle_alpha   90.00
_cell.angle_beta   90.00
_cell.angle_gamma   90.00
#
_symmetry.space_group_name_H-M   'P 1'
#
loop_
_entity.id
_entity.type
_entity.pdbx_description
1 polymer ?
#
loop_
_entity_poly.entity_id
_entity_poly.type
_entity_poly.pdbx_seq_one_letter_code
_entity_poly.pdbx_strand_id
1 'polypeptide(L)'
;AIIFGACKKLVEVDDPKNQLTSEKVFSDSLAVRALLNNIYGNVERSMESPITVQMALYTDELNTTTINSDAVEFRNNILSLQNGLNLNIWRYPYVGIYQCNDILNNLRNSSLPQQFKQTIIPEAHFLRAFSYLHLVGLYKNIPLVTGTDVRENRLVSNSDSSVIYKLILSVFSQVYFIVVLFYHIKKCYLTVRKQN
;
A
#
# COMPACT_ATOMS: atom_id res chain seq x y z
N ALA A 1 5.06 43.81 45.79
CA ALA A 1 4.49 42.53 45.33
C ALA A 1 4.71 42.43 43.82
N ILE A 2 5.59 41.54 43.38
CA ILE A 2 5.88 41.31 41.96
C ILE A 2 4.87 40.28 41.47
N ILE A 3 3.94 40.71 40.61
CA ILE A 3 2.92 39.84 40.02
C ILE A 3 3.54 39.18 38.78
N PHE A 4 3.92 37.90 38.90
CA PHE A 4 4.28 37.06 37.76
C PHE A 4 3.00 36.65 37.00
N GLY A 5 2.61 37.45 36.00
CA GLY A 5 1.63 37.03 35.00
C GLY A 5 2.29 36.11 33.98
N ALA A 6 2.28 34.80 34.24
CA ALA A 6 2.74 33.81 33.26
C ALA A 6 1.70 33.68 32.13
N CYS A 7 1.97 34.32 30.99
CA CYS A 7 1.24 34.08 29.75
C CYS A 7 1.49 32.65 29.27
N LYS A 8 0.65 31.70 29.70
CA LYS A 8 0.47 30.42 28.99
C LYS A 8 -0.53 30.60 27.87
N LYS A 9 -0.18 31.37 26.84
CA LYS A 9 -0.74 31.11 25.52
C LYS A 9 0.27 30.21 24.83
N LEU A 10 -0.01 28.91 24.87
CA LEU A 10 0.65 27.97 23.98
C LEU A 10 0.59 28.58 22.58
N VAL A 11 1.74 28.71 21.94
CA VAL A 11 1.79 29.03 20.52
C VAL A 11 1.21 27.81 19.83
N GLU A 12 -0.10 27.85 19.58
CA GLU A 12 -0.77 26.94 18.66
C GLU A 12 -0.11 27.21 17.31
N VAL A 13 0.72 26.26 16.88
CA VAL A 13 1.28 26.29 15.54
C VAL A 13 0.08 26.03 14.62
N ASP A 14 -0.40 27.09 13.97
CA ASP A 14 -1.44 26.97 12.94
C ASP A 14 -1.05 25.86 11.97
N ASP A 15 -2.05 25.08 11.54
CA ASP A 15 -1.83 24.02 10.57
C ASP A 15 -1.02 24.55 9.38
N PRO A 16 -0.01 23.80 8.90
CA PRO A 16 0.82 24.23 7.79
C PRO A 16 -0.06 24.60 6.59
N LYS A 17 -0.09 25.89 6.23
CA LYS A 17 -1.02 26.45 5.23
C LYS A 17 -0.97 25.76 3.86
N ASN A 18 0.14 25.07 3.56
CA ASN A 18 0.40 24.40 2.29
C ASN A 18 0.38 22.86 2.40
N GLN A 19 0.00 22.28 3.54
CA GLN A 19 -0.07 20.84 3.73
C GLN A 19 -1.44 20.46 4.26
N LEU A 20 -1.99 19.34 3.77
CA LEU A 20 -3.21 18.78 4.32
C LEU A 20 -2.84 17.97 5.56
N THR A 21 -3.47 18.29 6.69
CA THR A 21 -3.38 17.44 7.89
C THR A 21 -4.11 16.13 7.65
N SER A 22 -3.63 15.05 8.28
CA SER A 22 -4.27 13.73 8.16
C SER A 22 -5.75 13.78 8.54
N GLU A 23 -6.10 14.52 9.59
CA GLU A 23 -7.50 14.71 10.00
C GLU A 23 -8.38 15.27 8.88
N LYS A 24 -7.89 16.31 8.19
CA LYS A 24 -8.62 16.92 7.08
C LYS A 24 -8.76 15.96 5.89
N VAL A 25 -7.71 15.21 5.57
CA VAL A 25 -7.75 14.20 4.50
C VAL A 25 -8.77 13.10 4.78
N PHE A 26 -8.78 12.55 6.00
CA PHE A 26 -9.67 11.45 6.36
C PHE A 26 -11.10 11.87 6.73
N SER A 27 -11.38 13.18 6.72
CA SER A 27 -12.74 13.75 6.79
C SER A 27 -13.42 13.88 5.41
N ASP A 28 -12.66 13.82 4.31
CA ASP A 28 -13.17 13.96 2.94
C ASP A 28 -13.07 12.65 2.15
N SER A 29 -14.23 12.15 1.72
CA SER A 29 -14.32 10.93 0.91
C SER A 29 -13.59 11.02 -0.43
N LEU A 30 -13.52 12.21 -1.05
CA LEU A 30 -12.81 12.41 -2.32
C LEU A 30 -11.30 12.34 -2.11
N ALA A 31 -10.80 12.98 -1.06
CA ALA A 31 -9.39 12.91 -0.68
C ALA A 31 -8.96 11.46 -0.36
N VAL A 32 -9.76 10.70 0.41
CA VAL A 32 -9.48 9.28 0.68
C VAL A 32 -9.48 8.44 -0.60
N ARG A 33 -10.41 8.68 -1.53
CA ARG A 33 -10.39 8.00 -2.84
C ARG A 33 -9.17 8.36 -3.67
N ALA A 34 -8.74 9.62 -3.65
CA ALA A 34 -7.53 10.06 -4.33
C ALA A 34 -6.28 9.37 -3.76
N LEU A 35 -6.19 9.21 -2.44
CA LEU A 35 -5.14 8.41 -1.81
C LEU A 35 -5.16 6.96 -2.30
N LEU A 36 -6.33 6.32 -2.30
CA LEU A 36 -6.45 4.94 -2.77
C LEU A 36 -6.05 4.81 -4.25
N ASN A 37 -6.46 5.75 -5.11
CA ASN A 37 -6.04 5.80 -6.52
C ASN A 37 -4.54 5.96 -6.67
N ASN A 38 -3.88 6.74 -5.80
CA ASN A 38 -2.43 6.85 -5.79
C ASN A 38 -1.75 5.51 -5.49
N ILE A 39 -2.32 4.72 -4.57
CA ILE A 39 -1.83 3.38 -4.25
C ILE A 39 -1.95 2.46 -5.47
N TYR A 40 -3.10 2.46 -6.15
CA TYR A 40 -3.27 1.71 -7.40
C TYR A 40 -2.19 2.08 -8.43
N GLY A 41 -1.93 3.37 -8.64
CA GLY A 41 -0.86 3.83 -9.53
C GLY A 41 0.55 3.42 -9.07
N ASN A 42 0.80 3.32 -7.77
CA ASN A 42 2.09 2.85 -7.25
C ASN A 42 2.27 1.33 -7.44
N VAL A 43 1.20 0.55 -7.26
CA VAL A 43 1.19 -0.88 -7.54
C VAL A 43 1.44 -1.12 -9.03
N GLU A 44 0.76 -0.40 -9.92
CA GLU A 44 0.99 -0.45 -11.37
C GLU A 44 2.46 -0.16 -11.72
N ARG A 45 3.01 0.95 -11.22
CA ARG A 45 4.42 1.32 -11.41
C ARG A 45 5.39 0.29 -10.87
N SER A 46 5.03 -0.47 -9.83
CA SER A 46 5.87 -1.55 -9.30
C SER A 46 5.85 -2.79 -10.19
N MET A 47 4.73 -3.05 -10.88
CA MET A 47 4.53 -4.26 -11.66
C MET A 47 5.04 -4.14 -13.10
N GLU A 48 4.57 -3.14 -13.83
CA GLU A 48 4.71 -3.11 -15.29
C GLU A 48 6.15 -2.94 -15.74
N SER A 49 6.91 -2.05 -15.09
CA SER A 49 8.29 -1.74 -15.49
C SER A 49 9.35 -2.48 -14.65
N PRO A 50 9.34 -2.42 -13.31
CA PRO A 50 10.39 -3.05 -12.50
C PRO A 50 10.25 -4.57 -12.39
N ILE A 51 9.07 -5.12 -12.11
CA ILE A 51 8.95 -6.56 -11.89
C ILE A 51 8.91 -7.29 -13.24
N THR A 52 8.00 -6.94 -14.14
CA THR A 52 7.80 -7.71 -15.38
C THR A 52 9.03 -7.70 -16.29
N VAL A 53 9.57 -6.51 -16.62
CA VAL A 53 10.71 -6.40 -17.54
C VAL A 53 11.98 -6.98 -16.94
N GLN A 54 12.27 -6.69 -15.66
CA GLN A 54 13.51 -7.14 -15.04
C GLN A 54 13.50 -8.64 -14.79
N MET A 55 12.36 -9.22 -14.42
CA MET A 55 12.24 -10.67 -14.30
C MET A 55 12.32 -11.36 -15.66
N ALA A 56 11.78 -10.77 -16.73
CA ALA A 56 11.94 -11.31 -18.08
C ALA A 56 13.39 -11.22 -18.59
N LEU A 57 14.14 -10.18 -18.19
CA LEU A 57 15.58 -10.08 -18.46
C LEU A 57 16.39 -11.08 -17.63
N TYR A 58 15.96 -11.37 -16.40
CA TYR A 58 16.61 -12.33 -15.52
C TYR A 58 16.42 -13.79 -16.01
N THR A 59 15.37 -14.03 -16.81
CA THR A 59 15.12 -15.30 -17.49
C THR A 59 15.52 -15.23 -18.97
N ASP A 60 15.26 -16.30 -19.72
CA ASP A 60 15.55 -16.42 -21.15
C ASP A 60 14.48 -15.80 -22.07
N GLU A 61 13.48 -15.12 -21.49
CA GLU A 61 12.35 -14.55 -22.23
C GLU A 61 12.71 -13.23 -22.94
N LEU A 62 13.57 -12.41 -22.33
CA LEU A 62 13.91 -11.09 -22.85
C LEU A 62 15.42 -10.87 -22.87
N ASN A 63 15.88 -10.11 -23.86
CA ASN A 63 17.25 -9.66 -23.95
C ASN A 63 17.30 -8.13 -24.07
N THR A 64 18.36 -7.50 -23.56
CA THR A 64 18.53 -6.05 -23.59
C THR A 64 19.69 -5.61 -24.49
N THR A 65 19.45 -4.54 -25.24
CA THR A 65 20.43 -3.82 -26.07
C THR A 65 20.90 -2.52 -25.41
N THR A 66 20.41 -2.20 -24.21
CA THR A 66 20.77 -0.99 -23.46
C THR A 66 22.22 -1.03 -22.96
N ILE A 67 22.79 0.15 -22.73
CA ILE A 67 24.07 0.32 -22.03
C ILE A 67 23.89 0.55 -20.51
N ASN A 68 22.65 0.58 -20.02
CA ASN A 68 22.36 0.70 -18.60
C ASN A 68 22.89 -0.53 -17.84
N SER A 69 23.83 -0.31 -16.92
CA SER A 69 24.50 -1.38 -16.17
C SER A 69 23.52 -2.19 -15.31
N ASP A 70 22.53 -1.56 -14.68
CA ASP A 70 21.57 -2.25 -13.83
C ASP A 70 20.75 -3.29 -14.61
N ALA A 71 20.32 -2.96 -15.83
CA ALA A 71 19.59 -3.89 -16.68
C ALA A 71 20.47 -5.02 -17.22
N VAL A 72 21.74 -4.73 -17.51
CA VAL A 72 22.74 -5.74 -17.91
C VAL A 72 23.04 -6.70 -16.76
N GLU A 73 23.05 -6.23 -15.51
CA GLU A 73 23.21 -7.09 -14.34
C GLU A 73 22.06 -8.10 -14.19
N PHE A 74 20.81 -7.68 -14.43
CA PHE A 74 19.67 -8.60 -14.48
C PHE A 74 19.86 -9.67 -15.56
N ARG A 75 20.16 -9.25 -16.80
CA ARG A 75 20.41 -10.16 -17.93
C ARG A 75 21.49 -11.20 -17.63
N ASN A 76 22.58 -10.78 -17.00
CA ASN A 76 23.73 -11.63 -16.77
C ASN A 76 23.68 -12.38 -15.42
N ASN A 77 22.59 -12.24 -14.64
CA ASN A 77 22.44 -12.86 -13.32
C ASN A 77 23.55 -12.46 -12.32
N ILE A 78 24.04 -11.22 -12.40
CA ILE A 78 25.12 -10.69 -11.55
C ILE A 78 24.65 -9.47 -10.74
N LEU A 79 23.44 -9.55 -10.18
CA LEU A 79 22.81 -8.45 -9.45
C LEU A 79 23.69 -7.95 -8.29
N SER A 80 24.10 -6.70 -8.37
CA SER A 80 24.85 -6.03 -7.32
C SER A 80 23.93 -5.49 -6.22
N LEU A 81 24.50 -5.22 -5.04
CA LEU A 81 23.77 -4.56 -3.94
C LEU A 81 23.39 -3.12 -4.26
N GLN A 82 24.04 -2.51 -5.25
CA GLN A 82 23.83 -1.12 -5.67
C GLN A 82 22.85 -0.99 -6.85
N ASN A 83 22.33 -2.11 -7.37
CA ASN A 83 21.43 -2.12 -8.51
C ASN A 83 20.15 -1.30 -8.25
N GLY A 84 20.00 -0.19 -8.95
CA GLY A 84 18.90 0.75 -8.76
C GLY A 84 17.56 0.20 -9.21
N LEU A 85 17.55 -0.67 -10.22
CA LEU A 85 16.34 -1.33 -10.70
C LEU A 85 15.82 -2.36 -9.68
N ASN A 86 16.70 -3.14 -9.05
CA ASN A 86 16.33 -4.02 -7.93
C ASN A 86 15.84 -3.22 -6.71
N LEU A 87 16.47 -2.09 -6.39
CA LEU A 87 16.00 -1.20 -5.32
C LEU A 87 14.57 -0.69 -5.60
N ASN A 88 14.22 -0.42 -6.86
CA ASN A 88 12.88 0.02 -7.24
C ASN A 88 11.82 -1.08 -7.06
N ILE A 89 12.17 -2.33 -7.39
CA ILE A 89 11.30 -3.51 -7.15
C ILE A 89 10.96 -3.63 -5.66
N TRP A 90 11.91 -3.33 -4.77
CA TRP A 90 11.67 -3.28 -3.33
C TRP A 90 10.88 -2.04 -2.89
N ARG A 91 11.32 -0.85 -3.34
CA ARG A 91 10.86 0.45 -2.82
C ARG A 91 9.40 0.73 -3.13
N TYR A 92 8.95 0.52 -4.37
CA TYR A 92 7.60 0.92 -4.76
C TYR A 92 6.49 0.15 -4.02
N PRO A 93 6.58 -1.19 -3.87
CA PRO A 93 5.64 -1.94 -3.04
C PRO A 93 5.61 -1.48 -1.58
N TYR A 94 6.77 -1.18 -0.97
CA TYR A 94 6.80 -0.69 0.42
C TYR A 94 6.22 0.71 0.60
N VAL A 95 6.34 1.59 -0.41
CA VAL A 95 5.61 2.87 -0.43
C VAL A 95 4.10 2.63 -0.45
N GLY A 96 3.62 1.72 -1.31
CA GLY A 96 2.21 1.33 -1.35
C GLY A 96 1.71 0.72 -0.03
N ILE A 97 2.50 -0.17 0.58
CA ILE A 97 2.21 -0.78 1.89
C ILE A 97 2.06 0.28 2.98
N TYR A 98 2.97 1.26 3.02
CA TYR A 98 2.89 2.36 3.98
C TYR A 98 1.59 3.17 3.81
N GLN A 99 1.25 3.53 2.57
CA GLN A 99 0.02 4.26 2.26
C GLN A 99 -1.24 3.45 2.61
N CYS A 100 -1.25 2.13 2.37
CA CYS A 100 -2.32 1.26 2.83
C CYS A 100 -2.44 1.25 4.36
N ASN A 101 -1.32 1.14 5.09
CA ASN A 101 -1.33 1.20 6.55
C ASN A 101 -1.88 2.54 7.06
N ASP A 102 -1.54 3.64 6.39
CA ASP A 102 -2.05 4.97 6.72
C ASP A 102 -3.57 5.07 6.54
N ILE A 103 -4.10 4.56 5.41
CA ILE A 103 -5.56 4.48 5.22
C ILE A 103 -6.21 3.62 6.32
N LEU A 104 -5.66 2.44 6.59
CA LEU A 104 -6.23 1.50 7.56
C LEU A 104 -6.22 2.04 9.00
N ASN A 105 -5.17 2.79 9.37
CA ASN A 105 -5.04 3.37 10.71
C ASN A 105 -6.00 4.55 10.91
N ASN A 106 -6.08 5.47 9.94
CA ASN A 106 -6.85 6.70 10.11
C ASN A 106 -8.34 6.52 9.78
N LEU A 107 -8.68 5.70 8.78
CA LEU A 107 -10.06 5.56 8.32
C LEU A 107 -10.95 4.83 9.35
N ARG A 108 -10.35 4.00 10.23
CA ARG A 108 -11.10 3.31 11.29
C ARG A 108 -11.83 4.29 12.20
N ASN A 109 -11.16 5.37 12.60
CA ASN A 109 -11.66 6.36 13.56
C ASN A 109 -12.18 7.64 12.91
N SER A 110 -12.24 7.72 11.57
CA SER A 110 -12.69 8.95 10.90
C SER A 110 -14.20 9.18 11.00
N SER A 111 -14.65 10.39 10.67
CA SER A 111 -16.07 10.77 10.65
C SER A 111 -16.83 10.30 9.39
N LEU A 112 -16.15 9.66 8.44
CA LEU A 112 -16.76 9.23 7.18
C LEU A 112 -17.84 8.14 7.37
N PRO A 113 -18.84 8.05 6.46
CA PRO A 113 -19.92 7.08 6.57
C PRO A 113 -19.41 5.63 6.60
N GLN A 114 -20.04 4.79 7.43
CA GLN A 114 -19.65 3.40 7.58
C GLN A 114 -19.68 2.62 6.26
N GLN A 115 -20.67 2.89 5.40
CA GLN A 115 -20.78 2.29 4.07
C GLN A 115 -19.56 2.61 3.19
N PHE A 116 -19.03 3.83 3.28
CA PHE A 116 -17.83 4.22 2.54
C PHE A 116 -16.60 3.46 3.06
N LYS A 117 -16.44 3.39 4.39
CA LYS A 117 -15.33 2.64 5.03
C LYS A 117 -15.36 1.15 4.65
N GLN A 118 -16.55 0.56 4.59
CA GLN A 118 -16.76 -0.84 4.18
C GLN A 118 -16.34 -1.13 2.73
N THR A 119 -16.22 -0.11 1.88
CA THR A 119 -15.66 -0.26 0.53
C THR A 119 -14.15 -0.08 0.53
N ILE A 120 -13.63 0.96 1.19
CA ILE A 120 -12.21 1.33 1.11
C ILE A 120 -11.29 0.40 1.92
N ILE A 121 -11.71 -0.04 3.12
CA ILE A 121 -10.88 -0.86 4.01
C ILE A 121 -10.48 -2.19 3.34
N PRO A 122 -11.42 -2.96 2.75
CA PRO A 122 -11.07 -4.18 2.02
C PRO A 122 -10.12 -3.94 0.83
N GLU A 123 -10.33 -2.85 0.08
CA GLU A 123 -9.44 -2.49 -1.05
C GLU A 123 -8.01 -2.20 -0.57
N ALA A 124 -7.85 -1.41 0.49
CA ALA A 124 -6.54 -1.13 1.08
C ALA A 124 -5.86 -2.41 1.61
N HIS A 125 -6.62 -3.31 2.25
CA HIS A 125 -6.10 -4.62 2.67
C HIS A 125 -5.65 -5.46 1.47
N PHE A 126 -6.43 -5.52 0.40
CA PHE A 126 -6.10 -6.25 -0.81
C PHE A 126 -4.82 -5.73 -1.45
N LEU A 127 -4.72 -4.42 -1.68
CA LEU A 127 -3.52 -3.80 -2.29
C LEU A 127 -2.28 -4.06 -1.43
N ARG A 128 -2.40 -3.96 -0.10
CA ARG A 128 -1.29 -4.28 0.81
C ARG A 128 -0.87 -5.75 0.69
N ALA A 129 -1.82 -6.69 0.71
CA ALA A 129 -1.53 -8.11 0.57
C ALA A 129 -0.93 -8.44 -0.81
N PHE A 130 -1.41 -7.80 -1.86
CA PHE A 130 -0.90 -7.96 -3.22
C PHE A 130 0.55 -7.45 -3.35
N SER A 131 0.88 -6.30 -2.77
CA SER A 131 2.28 -5.82 -2.68
C SER A 131 3.17 -6.82 -1.94
N TYR A 132 2.70 -7.39 -0.83
CA TYR A 132 3.44 -8.43 -0.09
C TYR A 132 3.64 -9.70 -0.90
N LEU A 133 2.66 -10.11 -1.73
CA LEU A 133 2.76 -11.29 -2.58
C LEU A 133 3.94 -11.20 -3.55
N HIS A 134 4.16 -10.03 -4.15
CA HIS A 134 5.30 -9.82 -5.05
C HIS A 134 6.63 -9.82 -4.29
N LEU A 135 6.70 -9.12 -3.16
CA LEU A 135 7.93 -9.05 -2.36
C LEU A 135 8.35 -10.43 -1.82
N VAL A 136 7.41 -11.21 -1.26
CA VAL A 136 7.73 -12.52 -0.69
C VAL A 136 8.15 -13.52 -1.77
N GLY A 137 7.55 -13.43 -2.97
CA GLY A 137 7.91 -14.28 -4.11
C GLY A 137 9.36 -14.07 -4.58
N LEU A 138 9.86 -12.83 -4.51
CA LEU A 138 11.20 -12.47 -4.98
C LEU A 138 12.27 -12.61 -3.89
N TYR A 139 11.97 -12.17 -2.67
CA TYR A 139 12.97 -12.03 -1.60
C TYR A 139 12.78 -13.02 -0.45
N LYS A 140 11.72 -13.82 -0.46
CA LYS A 140 11.33 -14.76 0.61
C LYS A 140 11.09 -14.05 1.95
N ASN A 141 12.12 -13.94 2.78
CA ASN A 141 11.98 -13.38 4.12
C ASN A 141 12.08 -11.86 4.05
N ILE A 142 10.99 -11.18 4.41
CA ILE A 142 10.83 -9.73 4.26
C ILE A 142 10.21 -9.11 5.52
N PRO A 143 10.48 -7.83 5.82
CA PRO A 143 9.83 -7.14 6.94
C PRO A 143 8.32 -7.09 6.78
N LEU A 144 7.59 -7.54 7.80
CA LEU A 144 6.15 -7.36 7.91
C LEU A 144 5.84 -6.04 8.62
N VAL A 145 5.56 -4.99 7.86
CA VAL A 145 5.25 -3.65 8.36
C VAL A 145 3.74 -3.39 8.32
N THR A 146 3.14 -3.19 9.48
CA THR A 146 1.70 -2.91 9.63
C THR A 146 1.40 -1.52 10.23
N GLY A 147 2.41 -0.85 10.78
CA GLY A 147 2.30 0.48 11.36
C GLY A 147 2.68 1.60 10.40
N THR A 148 2.49 2.84 10.86
CA THR A 148 2.88 4.08 10.17
C THR A 148 4.00 4.85 10.88
N ASP A 149 4.43 4.43 12.07
CA ASP A 149 5.55 5.09 12.75
C ASP A 149 6.87 4.70 12.07
N VAL A 150 7.51 5.68 11.44
CA VAL A 150 8.77 5.51 10.71
C VAL A 150 9.92 5.08 11.63
N ARG A 151 9.92 5.49 12.91
CA ARG A 151 10.96 5.16 13.88
C ARG A 151 10.90 3.69 14.30
N GLU A 152 9.70 3.15 14.38
CA GLU A 152 9.47 1.72 14.64
C GLU A 152 9.68 0.90 13.37
N ASN A 153 9.11 1.34 12.25
CA ASN A 153 9.14 0.62 10.97
C ASN A 153 10.56 0.37 10.45
N ARG A 154 11.51 1.27 10.70
CA ARG A 154 12.92 1.11 10.30
C ARG A 154 13.68 0.03 11.09
N LEU A 155 13.15 -0.42 12.22
CA LEU A 155 13.76 -1.42 13.09
C LEU A 155 13.18 -2.83 12.88
N VAL A 156 12.13 -2.94 12.04
CA VAL A 156 11.45 -4.21 11.79
C VAL A 156 12.40 -5.17 11.07
N SER A 157 12.68 -6.30 11.71
CA SER A 157 13.45 -7.41 11.13
C SER A 157 12.63 -8.19 10.11
N ASN A 158 13.32 -8.91 9.23
CA ASN A 158 12.66 -9.78 8.26
C ASN A 158 11.85 -10.87 8.97
N SER A 159 10.61 -11.02 8.55
CA SER A 159 9.73 -12.11 8.97
C SER A 159 9.90 -13.31 8.04
N ASP A 160 9.63 -14.51 8.56
CA ASP A 160 9.58 -15.72 7.75
C ASP A 160 8.48 -15.64 6.69
N SER A 161 8.75 -16.15 5.49
CA SER A 161 7.81 -16.14 4.37
C SER A 161 6.45 -16.77 4.72
N SER A 162 6.40 -17.79 5.59
CA SER A 162 5.15 -18.41 6.02
C SER A 162 4.22 -17.45 6.76
N VAL A 163 4.77 -16.49 7.53
CA VAL A 163 3.98 -15.46 8.22
C VAL A 163 3.37 -14.49 7.22
N ILE A 164 4.13 -14.11 6.19
CA ILE A 164 3.64 -13.25 5.12
C ILE A 164 2.54 -13.93 4.32
N TYR A 165 2.74 -15.20 3.94
CA TYR A 165 1.71 -15.96 3.22
C TYR A 165 0.43 -16.15 4.04
N LYS A 166 0.53 -16.36 5.35
CA LYS A 166 -0.64 -16.41 6.24
C LYS A 166 -1.45 -15.12 6.19
N LEU A 167 -0.78 -13.95 6.22
CA LEU A 167 -1.45 -12.66 6.06
C LEU A 167 -2.15 -12.57 4.69
N ILE A 168 -1.45 -12.91 3.61
CA ILE A 168 -1.99 -12.84 2.24
C ILE A 168 -3.25 -13.71 2.11
N LEU A 169 -3.18 -14.97 2.54
CA LEU A 169 -4.30 -15.91 2.48
C LEU A 169 -5.49 -15.44 3.33
N SER A 170 -5.23 -14.84 4.50
CA SER A 170 -6.29 -14.29 5.35
C SER A 170 -7.06 -13.16 4.65
N VAL A 171 -6.38 -12.30 3.91
CA VAL A 171 -7.02 -11.19 3.17
C VAL A 171 -7.76 -11.73 1.94
N PHE A 172 -7.12 -12.61 1.16
CA PHE A 172 -7.72 -13.09 -0.10
C PHE A 172 -8.96 -13.95 0.14
N SER A 173 -8.99 -14.73 1.22
CA SER A 173 -10.20 -15.48 1.61
C SER A 173 -11.35 -14.57 2.01
N GLN A 174 -11.08 -13.47 2.72
CA GLN A 174 -12.09 -12.46 3.08
C GLN A 174 -12.61 -11.72 1.84
N VAL A 175 -11.72 -11.31 0.93
CA VAL A 175 -12.11 -10.61 -0.31
C VAL A 175 -12.94 -11.52 -1.21
N TYR A 176 -12.56 -12.79 -1.38
CA TYR A 176 -13.34 -13.76 -2.14
C TYR A 176 -14.77 -13.86 -1.60
N PHE A 177 -14.93 -13.96 -0.28
CA PHE A 177 -16.24 -13.99 0.36
C PHE A 177 -17.05 -12.72 0.05
N ILE A 178 -16.45 -11.54 0.17
CA ILE A 178 -17.11 -10.25 -0.09
C ILE A 178 -17.55 -10.13 -1.56
N VAL A 179 -16.66 -10.42 -2.52
CA VAL A 179 -16.95 -10.33 -3.96
C VAL A 179 -18.07 -11.30 -4.35
N VAL A 180 -18.06 -12.53 -3.84
CA VAL A 180 -19.12 -13.52 -4.08
C VAL A 180 -20.45 -13.05 -3.48
N LEU A 181 -20.44 -12.46 -2.27
CA LEU A 181 -21.63 -11.91 -1.63
C LEU A 181 -22.22 -10.76 -2.46
N PHE A 182 -21.39 -9.81 -2.89
CA PHE A 182 -21.83 -8.68 -3.73
C PHE A 182 -22.38 -9.17 -5.07
N TYR A 183 -21.76 -10.17 -5.70
CA TYR A 183 -22.28 -10.77 -6.93
C TYR A 183 -23.67 -11.38 -6.72
N HIS A 184 -23.87 -12.12 -5.63
CA HIS A 184 -25.18 -12.72 -5.30
C HIS A 184 -26.24 -11.66 -4.97
N ILE A 185 -25.91 -10.65 -4.16
CA ILE A 185 -26.83 -9.55 -3.83
C ILE A 185 -27.23 -8.77 -5.09
N LYS A 186 -26.27 -8.45 -5.97
CA LYS A 186 -26.54 -7.72 -7.21
C LYS A 186 -27.41 -8.55 -8.16
N LYS A 187 -27.18 -9.87 -8.24
CA LYS A 187 -28.02 -10.80 -9.01
C LYS A 187 -29.45 -10.83 -8.44
N CYS A 188 -29.61 -10.98 -7.13
CA CYS A 188 -30.92 -10.95 -6.47
C CYS A 188 -31.65 -9.62 -6.69
N TYR A 189 -30.98 -8.48 -6.52
CA TYR A 189 -31.57 -7.15 -6.74
C TYR A 189 -32.06 -6.98 -8.19
N LEU A 190 -31.28 -7.42 -9.18
CA LEU A 190 -31.66 -7.37 -10.59
C LEU A 190 -32.81 -8.33 -10.92
N THR A 191 -32.91 -9.47 -10.26
CA THR A 191 -34.03 -10.41 -10.43
C THR A 191 -35.33 -9.84 -9.86
N VAL A 192 -35.30 -9.25 -8.66
CA VAL A 192 -36.47 -8.61 -8.04
C VAL A 192 -36.95 -7.40 -8.85
N ARG A 193 -36.03 -6.59 -9.38
CA ARG A 193 -36.36 -5.44 -10.23
C ARG A 193 -36.99 -5.82 -11.58
N LYS A 194 -36.79 -7.04 -12.08
CA LYS A 194 -37.42 -7.53 -13.32
C LYS A 194 -38.83 -8.09 -13.12
N GLN A 195 -39.25 -8.32 -11.88
CA GLN A 195 -40.57 -8.85 -11.54
C GLN A 195 -41.59 -7.75 -11.15
N ASN A 196 -41.13 -6.50 -11.04
CA ASN A 196 -41.94 -5.29 -10.90
C ASN A 196 -41.84 -4.43 -12.17
#